data_AF-A0A6P0J3H4-F1
#
_entry.id   AF-A0A6P0J3H4-F1
#
_cell.length_a   1.000
_cell.length_b   1.000
_cell.length_c   1.000
_cell.angle_alpha   90.00
_cell.angle_beta   90.00
_cell.angle_gamma   90.00
#
_symmetry.space_group_name_H-M   'P 1'
#
loop_
_entity.id
_entity.type
_entity.pdbx_description
1 polymer ?
#
loop_
_entity_poly.entity_id
_entity_poly.type
_entity_poly.pdbx_seq_one_letter_code
_entity_poly.pdbx_strand_id
1 'polypeptide(L)'
;MIILEFKAKGKKHQYSAIDEAIRTVKFIRNSCLRYWMDNKGVNKFDLNKYSAVLAKNFPFANELNSTARQSSAERAWSSIIRFFDNCKKKVPGKKGFPKFQKNCRSVEYKQSGWK
;
A
#
# COMPACT_ATOMS: atom_id res chain seq x y z
N MET A 1 13.88 26.37 10.96
CA MET A 1 13.32 25.01 11.13
C MET A 1 14.48 24.07 11.35
N ILE A 2 14.62 23.51 12.55
CA ILE A 2 15.70 22.55 12.86
C ILE A 2 15.17 21.17 12.47
N ILE A 3 15.78 20.53 11.47
CA ILE A 3 15.53 19.13 11.14
C ILE A 3 16.65 18.32 11.79
N LEU A 4 16.28 17.42 12.70
CA LEU A 4 17.22 16.47 13.29
C LEU A 4 17.08 15.13 12.57
N GLU A 5 18.12 14.73 11.82
CA GLU A 5 18.17 13.44 11.15
C GLU A 5 19.03 12.46 11.95
N PHE A 6 18.46 11.31 12.30
CA PHE A 6 19.16 10.24 13.00
C PHE A 6 19.00 8.91 12.25
N LYS A 7 20.05 8.08 12.27
CA LYS A 7 19.95 6.69 11.80
C LYS A 7 19.38 5.82 12.91
N ALA A 8 18.25 5.17 12.65
CA ALA A 8 17.69 4.19 13.57
C ALA A 8 18.64 3.00 13.71
N LYS A 9 19.18 2.79 14.92
CA LYS A 9 19.92 1.58 15.30
C LYS A 9 18.95 0.60 15.94
N GLY A 10 18.69 -0.52 15.27
CA GLY A 10 17.81 -1.57 15.71
C GLY A 10 18.56 -2.87 16.01
N LYS A 11 17.90 -3.78 16.72
CA LYS A 11 18.32 -5.17 16.86
C LYS A 11 18.00 -5.94 15.57
N LYS A 12 18.69 -7.05 15.33
CA LYS A 12 18.48 -7.91 14.14
C LYS A 12 17.01 -8.26 13.90
N HIS A 13 16.28 -8.65 14.94
CA HIS A 13 14.86 -8.98 14.84
C HIS A 13 13.98 -7.78 14.45
N GLN A 14 14.33 -6.56 14.85
CA GLN A 14 13.58 -5.36 14.49
C GLN A 14 13.74 -5.04 13.00
N TYR A 15 14.96 -5.21 12.47
CA TYR A 15 15.19 -5.08 11.03
C TYR A 15 14.44 -6.15 10.23
N SER A 16 14.42 -7.39 10.70
CA SER A 16 13.64 -8.46 10.07
C SER A 16 12.14 -8.15 10.06
N ALA A 17 11.58 -7.65 11.17
CA ALA A 17 10.18 -7.24 11.24
C ALA A 17 9.85 -6.10 10.27
N ILE A 18 10.75 -5.13 10.09
CA ILE A 18 10.59 -4.05 9.11
C ILE A 18 10.57 -4.62 7.68
N ASP A 19 11.52 -5.51 7.35
CA ASP A 19 11.59 -6.13 6.03
C ASP A 19 10.34 -6.97 5.72
N GLU A 20 9.84 -7.72 6.70
CA GLU A 20 8.60 -8.48 6.61
C GLU A 20 7.40 -7.56 6.39
N ALA A 21 7.28 -6.49 7.17
CA ALA A 21 6.21 -5.50 6.99
C ALA A 21 6.25 -4.88 5.59
N ILE A 22 7.44 -4.53 5.06
CA ILE A 22 7.60 -3.99 3.69
C ILE A 22 7.16 -5.01 2.64
N ARG A 23 7.52 -6.29 2.82
CA ARG A 23 7.10 -7.38 1.91
C ARG A 23 5.58 -7.55 1.92
N THR A 24 4.97 -7.51 3.10
CA THR A 24 3.51 -7.62 3.27
C THR A 24 2.79 -6.44 2.63
N VAL A 25 3.27 -5.20 2.82
CA VAL A 25 2.72 -4.00 2.15
C VAL A 25 2.76 -4.15 0.62
N LYS A 26 3.91 -4.58 0.08
CA LYS A 26 4.07 -4.83 -1.37
C LYS A 26 3.07 -5.88 -1.87
N PHE A 27 2.89 -6.96 -1.12
CA PHE A 27 1.93 -8.02 -1.43
C PHE A 27 0.49 -7.49 -1.46
N ILE A 28 0.05 -6.79 -0.42
CA ILE A 28 -1.31 -6.24 -0.32
C ILE A 28 -1.57 -5.25 -1.46
N ARG A 29 -0.65 -4.30 -1.68
CA ARG A 29 -0.78 -3.29 -2.74
C ARG A 29 -0.90 -3.94 -4.12
N ASN A 30 -0.07 -4.93 -4.43
CA ASN A 30 -0.11 -5.60 -5.74
C ASN A 30 -1.34 -6.49 -5.90
N SER A 31 -1.79 -7.12 -4.83
CA SER A 31 -3.03 -7.91 -4.81
C SER A 31 -4.25 -7.03 -5.02
N CYS A 32 -4.30 -5.85 -4.37
CA CYS A 32 -5.36 -4.86 -4.60
C CYS A 32 -5.36 -4.36 -6.04
N LEU A 33 -4.18 -4.11 -6.62
CA LEU A 33 -4.08 -3.72 -8.03
C LEU A 33 -4.58 -4.83 -8.96
N ARG A 34 -4.20 -6.09 -8.70
CA ARG A 34 -4.68 -7.24 -9.47
C ARG A 34 -6.20 -7.37 -9.37
N TYR A 35 -6.75 -7.28 -8.16
CA TYR A 35 -8.19 -7.33 -7.93
C TYR A 35 -8.95 -6.25 -8.72
N TRP A 36 -8.43 -5.02 -8.76
CA TRP A 36 -9.01 -3.97 -9.60
C TRP A 36 -8.90 -4.24 -11.11
N MET A 37 -7.80 -4.86 -11.57
CA MET A 37 -7.66 -5.23 -12.99
C MET A 37 -8.68 -6.31 -13.41
N ASP A 38 -8.96 -7.26 -12.52
CA ASP A 38 -9.79 -8.42 -12.84
C ASP A 38 -11.30 -8.13 -12.67
N ASN A 39 -11.66 -7.08 -11.91
CA ASN A 39 -13.06 -6.75 -11.59
C ASN A 39 -13.45 -5.35 -12.08
N LYS A 40 -14.60 -5.24 -12.76
CA LYS A 40 -15.14 -3.95 -13.22
C LYS A 40 -15.84 -3.21 -12.08
N GLY A 41 -15.71 -1.88 -12.05
CA GLY A 41 -16.44 -1.03 -11.10
C GLY A 41 -15.87 -0.97 -9.68
N VAL A 42 -14.70 -1.57 -9.43
CA VAL A 42 -14.04 -1.54 -8.12
C VAL A 42 -13.66 -0.11 -7.72
N ASN A 43 -14.11 0.30 -6.54
CA ASN A 43 -13.82 1.61 -5.96
C ASN A 43 -12.80 1.52 -4.79
N LYS A 44 -12.47 2.68 -4.20
CA LYS A 44 -11.56 2.78 -3.05
C LYS A 44 -11.96 1.89 -1.87
N PHE A 45 -13.23 1.87 -1.53
CA PHE A 45 -13.76 1.16 -0.36
C PHE A 45 -13.69 -0.34 -0.56
N ASP A 46 -13.91 -0.81 -1.78
CA ASP A 46 -13.77 -2.23 -2.13
C ASP A 46 -12.34 -2.72 -1.94
N LEU A 47 -11.35 -1.92 -2.36
CA LEU A 47 -9.93 -2.24 -2.12
C LEU A 47 -9.57 -2.27 -0.63
N ASN A 48 -10.13 -1.35 0.15
CA ASN A 48 -9.93 -1.35 1.61
C ASN A 48 -10.54 -2.60 2.25
N LYS A 49 -11.77 -2.99 1.86
CA LYS A 49 -12.40 -4.25 2.30
C LYS A 49 -11.58 -5.46 1.88
N TYR A 50 -11.07 -5.47 0.65
CA TYR A 50 -10.23 -6.54 0.12
C TYR A 50 -8.94 -6.72 0.93
N SER A 51 -8.36 -5.65 1.48
CA SER A 51 -7.19 -5.76 2.38
C SER A 51 -7.47 -6.56 3.66
N ALA A 52 -8.71 -6.56 4.16
CA ALA A 52 -9.14 -7.40 5.28
C ALA A 52 -9.34 -8.86 4.85
N VAL A 53 -9.87 -9.10 3.65
CA VAL A 53 -9.98 -10.45 3.06
C VAL A 53 -8.59 -11.07 2.90
N LEU A 54 -7.62 -10.30 2.40
CA LEU A 54 -6.24 -10.76 2.28
C LEU A 54 -5.64 -11.15 3.63
N ALA A 55 -5.88 -10.37 4.69
CA ALA A 55 -5.41 -10.73 6.03
C ALA A 55 -6.04 -12.01 6.56
N LYS A 56 -7.32 -12.26 6.25
CA LYS A 56 -8.00 -13.51 6.62
C LYS A 56 -7.40 -14.72 5.89
N ASN A 57 -7.04 -14.56 4.63
CA ASN A 57 -6.55 -15.66 3.78
C ASN A 57 -5.05 -15.94 3.98
N PHE A 58 -4.28 -14.94 4.42
CA PHE A 58 -2.83 -15.01 4.52
C PHE A 58 -2.38 -14.62 5.94
N PRO A 59 -1.95 -15.58 6.78
CA PRO A 59 -1.55 -15.32 8.16
C PRO A 59 -0.50 -14.19 8.28
N PHE A 60 0.52 -14.18 7.42
CA PHE A 60 1.55 -13.13 7.41
C PHE A 60 1.00 -11.73 7.09
N ALA A 61 -0.12 -11.64 6.37
CA ALA A 61 -0.78 -10.38 6.10
C ALA A 61 -1.60 -9.89 7.30
N ASN A 62 -2.05 -10.82 8.16
CA ASN A 62 -2.75 -10.49 9.39
C ASN A 62 -1.83 -9.91 10.47
N GLU A 63 -0.56 -10.31 10.48
CA GLU A 63 0.47 -9.73 11.35
C GLU A 63 0.66 -8.22 11.13
N LEU A 64 0.33 -7.73 9.94
CA LEU A 64 0.35 -6.30 9.65
C LEU A 64 -0.91 -5.62 10.22
N ASN A 65 -0.71 -4.54 10.98
CA ASN A 65 -1.80 -3.76 11.55
C ASN A 65 -2.82 -3.32 10.48
N SER A 66 -4.11 -3.29 10.86
CA SER A 66 -5.21 -2.93 9.97
C SER A 66 -5.04 -1.56 9.29
N THR A 67 -4.50 -0.56 9.99
CA THR A 67 -4.27 0.77 9.40
C THR A 67 -3.19 0.73 8.32
N ALA A 68 -2.14 -0.06 8.51
CA ALA A 68 -1.08 -0.23 7.52
C ALA A 68 -1.55 -1.04 6.30
N ARG A 69 -2.43 -2.03 6.51
CA ARG A 69 -3.10 -2.75 5.41
C ARG A 69 -3.98 -1.80 4.58
N GLN A 70 -4.77 -0.97 5.26
CA GLN A 70 -5.60 0.03 4.60
C GLN A 70 -4.74 1.04 3.81
N SER A 71 -3.69 1.59 4.41
CA SER A 71 -2.74 2.47 3.71
C SER A 71 -2.15 1.82 2.46
N SER A 72 -1.89 0.51 2.50
CA SER A 72 -1.38 -0.25 1.35
C SER A 72 -2.41 -0.36 0.21
N ALA A 73 -3.68 -0.60 0.54
CA ALA A 73 -4.77 -0.59 -0.43
C ALA A 73 -4.99 0.82 -1.03
N GLU A 74 -4.89 1.86 -0.21
CA GLU A 74 -4.99 3.24 -0.67
C GLU A 74 -3.84 3.64 -1.60
N ARG A 75 -2.62 3.13 -1.39
CA ARG A 75 -1.50 3.32 -2.34
C ARG A 75 -1.79 2.69 -3.72
N ALA A 76 -2.47 1.54 -3.75
CA ALA A 76 -2.94 0.96 -5.01
C ALA A 76 -3.97 1.89 -5.67
N TRP A 77 -4.94 2.37 -4.89
CA TRP A 77 -5.97 3.28 -5.35
C TRP A 77 -5.42 4.62 -5.88
N SER A 78 -4.46 5.24 -5.20
CA SER A 78 -3.79 6.45 -5.66
C SER A 78 -3.10 6.25 -7.02
N SER A 79 -2.55 5.04 -7.26
CA SER A 79 -1.97 4.72 -8.58
C SER A 79 -3.03 4.67 -9.67
N ILE A 80 -4.22 4.12 -9.35
CA ILE A 80 -5.36 4.00 -10.26
C ILE A 80 -5.98 5.37 -10.56
N ILE A 81 -6.28 6.18 -9.54
CA ILE A 81 -6.80 7.55 -9.73
C ILE A 81 -5.83 8.35 -10.59
N ARG A 82 -4.53 8.34 -10.25
CA ARG A 82 -3.53 9.11 -11.00
C ARG A 82 -3.52 8.75 -12.48
N PHE A 83 -3.73 7.47 -12.82
CA PHE A 83 -3.86 7.04 -14.20
C PHE A 83 -5.08 7.69 -14.89
N PHE A 84 -6.27 7.60 -14.29
CA PHE A 84 -7.48 8.21 -14.85
C PHE A 84 -7.39 9.73 -14.93
N ASP A 85 -6.86 10.40 -13.91
CA ASP A 85 -6.66 11.85 -13.88
C ASP A 85 -5.73 12.31 -15.01
N ASN A 86 -4.62 11.60 -15.23
CA ASN A 86 -3.68 11.92 -16.31
C ASN A 86 -4.32 11.71 -17.69
N CYS A 87 -5.16 10.68 -17.84
CA CYS A 87 -5.95 10.46 -19.05
C CYS A 87 -6.94 11.61 -19.29
N LYS A 88 -7.71 11.99 -18.26
CA LYS A 88 -8.69 13.10 -18.33
C LYS A 88 -8.03 14.43 -18.66
N LYS A 89 -6.88 14.73 -18.05
CA LYS A 89 -6.08 15.95 -18.28
C LYS A 89 -5.25 15.91 -19.57
N LYS A 90 -5.31 14.81 -20.34
CA LYS A 90 -4.54 14.58 -21.58
C LYS A 90 -3.02 14.80 -21.43
N VAL A 91 -2.44 14.55 -20.26
CA VAL A 91 -1.02 14.83 -19.99
C VAL A 91 -0.10 13.93 -20.84
N PRO A 92 0.82 14.49 -21.65
CA PRO A 92 1.73 13.69 -22.48
C PRO A 92 2.71 12.88 -21.62
N GLY A 93 3.04 11.65 -22.04
CA GLY A 93 4.02 10.78 -21.38
C GLY A 93 3.60 10.18 -20.02
N LYS A 94 2.55 10.69 -19.36
CA LYS A 94 2.13 10.26 -18.00
C LYS A 94 0.88 9.39 -17.96
N LYS A 95 0.37 8.93 -19.12
CA LYS A 95 -0.83 8.05 -19.25
C LYS A 95 -0.51 6.55 -19.10
N GLY A 96 0.52 6.21 -18.33
CA GLY A 96 0.92 4.83 -18.13
C GLY A 96 -0.06 4.08 -17.23
N PHE A 97 -0.52 2.91 -17.68
CA PHE A 97 -1.35 2.01 -16.86
C PHE A 97 -0.63 1.65 -15.54
N PRO A 98 -1.35 1.53 -14.41
CA PRO A 98 -0.73 1.17 -13.14
C PRO A 98 0.00 -0.18 -13.24
N LYS A 99 1.26 -0.23 -12.78
CA LYS A 99 2.08 -1.45 -12.81
C LYS A 99 2.21 -2.06 -11.42
N PHE A 100 2.51 -3.35 -11.36
CA PHE A 100 2.91 -4.01 -10.11
C PHE A 100 4.22 -3.42 -9.58
N GLN A 101 4.25 -3.19 -8.28
CA GLN A 101 5.41 -2.63 -7.60
C GLN A 101 6.45 -3.74 -7.39
N LYS A 102 7.65 -3.55 -7.93
CA LYS A 102 8.79 -4.45 -7.73
C LYS A 102 9.61 -4.09 -6.49
N ASN A 103 9.83 -2.79 -6.28
CA ASN A 103 10.65 -2.26 -5.20
C ASN A 103 9.77 -1.46 -4.24
N CYS A 104 9.53 -2.00 -3.04
CA CYS A 104 8.89 -1.30 -1.93
C CYS A 104 9.94 -1.08 -0.84
N ARG A 105 9.91 0.11 -0.22
CA ARG A 105 10.90 0.53 0.79
C ARG A 105 10.24 1.22 1.99
N SER A 106 8.91 1.22 2.06
CA SER A 106 8.20 1.94 3.11
C SER A 106 6.92 1.24 3.52
N VAL A 107 6.64 1.33 4.81
CA VAL A 107 5.36 0.97 5.44
C VAL A 107 4.84 2.23 6.10
N GLU A 108 3.53 2.44 6.03
CA GLU A 108 2.89 3.61 6.62
C GLU A 108 1.83 3.15 7.61
N TYR A 109 2.00 3.59 8.85
CA TYR A 109 1.05 3.40 9.92
C TYR A 109 0.31 4.71 10.13
N LYS A 110 -1.02 4.67 9.96
CA LYS A 110 -1.85 5.82 10.30
C LYS A 110 -2.10 5.80 11.80
N GLN A 111 -2.04 6.96 12.43
CA GLN A 111 -2.56 7.12 13.78
C GLN A 111 -4.08 6.92 13.74
N SER A 112 -4.58 5.97 14.53
CA SER A 112 -5.99 5.95 14.89
C SER A 112 -6.23 7.09 15.88
N GLY A 113 -7.29 7.87 15.66
CA GLY A 113 -7.69 8.99 16.50
C GLY A 113 -8.05 8.58 17.94
N TRP A 114 -8.47 9.59 18.71
CA TRP A 114 -8.48 9.67 20.18
C TRP A 114 -8.78 8.39 20.97
N LYS A 115 -8.02 8.22 22.06
CA LYS A 115 -8.22 7.25 23.12
C LYS A 115 -8.83 7.95 24.33
#